data_AF-A3WXZ6-F1
#
_entry.id   AF-A3WXZ6-F1
#
_cell.length_a   1.000
_cell.length_b   1.000
_cell.length_c   1.000
_cell.angle_alpha   90.00
_cell.angle_beta   90.00
_cell.angle_gamma   90.00
#
_symmetry.space_group_name_H-M   'P 1'
#
loop_
_entity.id
_entity.type
_entity.pdbx_description
1 polymer ?
#
loop_
_entity_poly.entity_id
_entity_poly.type
_entity_poly.pdbx_seq_one_letter_code
_entity_poly.pdbx_strand_id
1 'polypeptide(L)'
;MALMAVVDKSIDQWFKDNPLPADQEKIMRGERRNCQNKKAFKPIAPVDGKPANPPIVLVPHYRARPLDGVWATAPYLHNGSVPTLYDLLTPQHLRPQVFCVGSREFDPVKVGLSVKPGETCAVGITRFDVTGLGNSNLGHSFEGAETDKTKLPNGVIGRGLTDTERDALVQYLKTL
;
A
#
# COMPACT_ATOMS: atom_id res chain seq x y z
N MET A 1 -25.32 6.79 18.56
CA MET A 1 -25.33 7.25 17.16
C MET A 1 -23.89 7.29 16.67
N ALA A 2 -23.56 6.54 15.61
CA ALA A 2 -22.17 6.44 15.13
C ALA A 2 -21.73 7.74 14.45
N LEU A 3 -20.46 8.12 14.62
CA LEU A 3 -19.81 9.30 14.04
C LEU A 3 -20.17 9.52 12.55
N MET A 4 -20.21 8.43 11.78
CA MET A 4 -20.51 8.47 10.35
C MET A 4 -21.91 9.01 10.04
N ALA A 5 -22.92 8.69 10.86
CA ALA A 5 -24.28 9.19 10.67
C ALA A 5 -24.39 10.70 10.94
N VAL A 6 -23.53 11.26 11.80
CA VAL A 6 -23.48 12.69 12.07
C VAL A 6 -22.80 13.42 10.90
N VAL A 7 -21.69 12.87 10.39
CA VAL A 7 -20.98 13.41 9.22
C VAL A 7 -21.88 13.44 7.99
N ASP A 8 -22.62 12.35 7.71
CA ASP A 8 -23.54 12.31 6.56
C ASP A 8 -24.63 13.38 6.65
N LYS A 9 -25.23 13.57 7.83
CA LYS A 9 -26.23 14.62 8.06
C LYS A 9 -25.67 16.02 7.84
N SER A 10 -24.43 16.27 8.27
CA SER A 10 -23.77 17.57 8.07
C SER A 10 -23.50 17.85 6.59
N ILE A 11 -23.08 16.83 5.83
CA ILE A 11 -22.88 16.94 4.38
C ILE A 11 -24.21 17.21 3.68
N ASP A 12 -25.26 16.46 4.03
CA ASP A 12 -26.59 16.64 3.44
C ASP A 12 -27.17 18.02 3.72
N GLN A 13 -26.97 18.54 4.94
CA GLN A 13 -27.40 19.88 5.29
C GLN A 13 -26.66 20.94 4.46
N TRP A 14 -25.35 20.77 4.26
CA TRP A 14 -24.56 21.70 3.44
C TRP A 14 -25.08 21.81 2.00
N PHE A 15 -25.45 20.70 1.35
CA PHE A 15 -26.01 20.73 -0.02
C PHE A 15 -27.44 21.29 -0.08
N LYS A 16 -28.24 21.16 1.00
CA LYS A 16 -29.54 21.84 1.09
C LYS A 16 -29.37 23.35 1.17
N ASP A 17 -28.39 23.79 1.94
CA ASP A 17 -28.09 25.21 2.14
C ASP A 17 -27.37 25.81 0.92
N ASN A 18 -26.68 24.98 0.13
CA ASN A 18 -25.91 25.36 -1.06
C ASN A 18 -26.32 24.51 -2.28
N PRO A 19 -27.48 24.80 -2.90
CA PRO A 19 -27.96 24.03 -4.04
C PRO A 19 -27.03 24.18 -5.24
N LEU A 20 -26.58 23.06 -5.78
CA LEU A 20 -25.69 22.99 -6.94
C LEU A 20 -26.36 22.21 -8.08
N PRO A 21 -25.93 22.44 -9.34
CA PRO A 21 -26.23 21.55 -10.45
C PRO A 21 -25.90 20.09 -10.10
N ALA A 22 -26.75 19.15 -10.54
CA ALA A 22 -26.67 17.74 -10.13
C ALA A 22 -25.34 17.05 -10.50
N ASP A 23 -24.70 17.50 -11.57
CA ASP A 23 -23.36 17.06 -11.99
C ASP A 23 -22.26 17.54 -11.03
N GLN A 24 -22.33 18.80 -10.58
CA GLN A 24 -21.40 19.35 -9.60
C GLN A 24 -21.59 18.73 -8.21
N GLU A 25 -22.84 18.56 -7.76
CA GLU A 25 -23.13 17.86 -6.51
C GLU A 25 -22.61 16.42 -6.55
N LYS A 26 -22.78 15.71 -7.67
CA LYS A 26 -22.25 14.35 -7.86
C LYS A 26 -20.73 14.30 -7.79
N ILE A 27 -20.03 15.27 -8.36
CA ILE A 27 -18.56 15.38 -8.26
C ILE A 27 -18.14 15.64 -6.81
N MET A 28 -18.80 16.58 -6.13
CA MET A 28 -18.44 17.00 -4.77
C MET A 28 -18.76 15.95 -3.70
N ARG A 29 -19.86 15.20 -3.85
CA ARG A 29 -20.15 14.03 -3.02
C ARG A 29 -19.18 12.87 -3.30
N GLY A 30 -18.55 12.86 -4.48
CA GLY A 30 -17.71 11.78 -4.96
C GLY A 30 -18.48 10.48 -5.18
N GLU A 31 -17.78 9.38 -5.44
CA GLU A 31 -18.38 8.04 -5.51
C GLU A 31 -18.79 7.49 -4.13
N ARG A 32 -19.26 8.34 -3.20
CA ARG A 32 -19.61 7.94 -1.84
C ARG A 32 -21.02 7.34 -1.78
N ARG A 33 -21.06 6.04 -1.99
CA ARG A 33 -21.67 5.16 -0.99
C ARG A 33 -20.53 4.38 -0.36
N ASN A 34 -20.80 3.58 0.66
CA ASN A 34 -19.92 2.54 1.17
C ASN A 34 -19.69 1.44 0.09
N CYS A 35 -19.47 1.86 -1.17
CA CYS A 35 -19.32 1.06 -2.35
C CYS A 35 -18.15 0.15 -2.09
N GLN A 36 -18.49 -1.13 -2.03
CA GLN A 36 -17.53 -2.20 -2.06
C GLN A 36 -16.50 -1.89 -3.15
N ASN A 37 -15.23 -1.82 -2.76
CA ASN A 37 -14.13 -1.62 -3.69
C ASN A 37 -14.30 -2.64 -4.82
N LYS A 38 -14.60 -2.19 -6.05
CA LYS A 38 -14.88 -3.07 -7.20
C LYS A 38 -13.71 -4.02 -7.52
N LYS A 39 -12.49 -3.68 -7.06
CA LYS A 39 -11.31 -4.56 -7.15
C LYS A 39 -11.33 -5.67 -6.10
N ALA A 40 -11.90 -5.40 -4.94
CA ALA A 40 -11.96 -6.29 -3.80
C ALA A 40 -13.20 -7.18 -3.82
N PHE A 41 -14.34 -6.69 -4.30
CA PHE A 41 -15.61 -7.40 -4.28
C PHE A 41 -16.05 -7.63 -5.72
N LYS A 42 -15.98 -8.89 -6.16
CA LYS A 42 -16.38 -9.28 -7.51
C LYS A 42 -17.72 -9.99 -7.47
N PRO A 43 -18.69 -9.59 -8.30
CA PRO A 43 -19.94 -10.34 -8.43
C PRO A 43 -19.63 -11.71 -9.03
N ILE A 44 -20.30 -12.74 -8.53
CA ILE A 44 -20.23 -14.09 -9.09
C ILE A 44 -21.35 -14.22 -10.12
N ALA A 45 -21.03 -14.70 -11.32
CA ALA A 45 -22.03 -14.93 -12.36
C ALA A 45 -23.05 -15.99 -11.91
N PRO A 46 -24.34 -15.87 -12.28
CA PRO A 46 -25.33 -16.92 -12.06
C PRO A 46 -24.86 -18.26 -12.65
N VAL A 47 -25.09 -19.35 -11.92
CA VAL A 47 -24.84 -20.73 -12.40
C VAL A 47 -26.21 -21.36 -12.65
N ASP A 48 -26.43 -21.89 -13.86
CA ASP A 48 -27.70 -22.53 -14.26
C ASP A 48 -28.96 -21.67 -14.05
N GLY A 49 -28.85 -20.36 -14.31
CA GLY A 49 -29.95 -19.41 -14.15
C GLY A 49 -30.33 -19.12 -12.68
N LYS A 50 -29.61 -19.68 -11.72
CA LYS A 50 -29.80 -19.40 -10.29
C LYS A 50 -28.80 -18.32 -9.83
N PRO A 51 -29.23 -17.38 -8.98
CA PRO A 51 -28.33 -16.37 -8.43
C PRO A 51 -27.23 -17.05 -7.60
N ALA A 52 -25.99 -16.58 -7.73
CA ALA A 52 -24.87 -17.08 -6.95
C ALA A 52 -25.08 -16.80 -5.45
N ASN A 53 -24.70 -17.76 -4.60
CA ASN A 53 -24.76 -17.62 -3.14
C ASN A 53 -23.43 -18.05 -2.51
N PRO A 54 -22.60 -17.11 -2.01
CA PRO A 54 -22.85 -15.67 -1.93
C PRO A 54 -22.83 -15.00 -3.31
N PRO A 55 -23.54 -13.88 -3.50
CA PRO A 55 -23.58 -13.16 -4.77
C PRO A 55 -22.26 -12.44 -5.11
N ILE A 56 -21.34 -12.36 -4.15
CA ILE A 56 -20.10 -11.59 -4.23
C ILE A 56 -18.98 -12.40 -3.57
N VAL A 57 -17.82 -12.44 -4.22
CA VAL A 57 -16.58 -12.98 -3.65
C VAL A 57 -15.62 -11.85 -3.28
N LEU A 58 -15.02 -11.95 -2.10
CA LEU A 58 -13.91 -11.09 -1.69
C LEU A 58 -12.62 -11.59 -2.36
N VAL A 59 -12.05 -10.78 -3.22
CA VAL A 59 -10.71 -10.94 -3.77
C VAL A 59 -9.71 -10.30 -2.79
N PRO A 60 -8.77 -11.09 -2.23
CA PRO A 60 -7.72 -10.56 -1.39
C PRO A 60 -6.94 -9.47 -2.13
N HIS A 61 -6.78 -8.32 -1.49
CA HIS A 61 -6.00 -7.21 -2.01
C HIS A 61 -5.31 -6.51 -0.85
N TYR A 62 -4.11 -5.98 -1.10
CA TYR A 62 -3.42 -5.14 -0.14
C TYR A 62 -3.87 -3.69 -0.31
N ARG A 63 -4.26 -3.08 0.81
CA ARG A 63 -4.61 -1.66 0.87
C ARG A 63 -3.35 -0.84 1.15
N ALA A 64 -3.17 0.27 0.42
CA ALA A 64 -2.19 1.28 0.79
C ALA A 64 -2.60 1.92 2.12
N ARG A 65 -1.73 1.82 3.14
CA ARG A 65 -1.94 2.44 4.46
C ARG A 65 -1.63 3.94 4.40
N PRO A 66 -2.19 4.77 5.30
CA PRO A 66 -1.70 6.14 5.51
C PRO A 66 -0.18 6.14 5.71
N LEU A 67 0.47 7.18 5.21
CA LEU A 67 1.92 7.31 5.26
C LEU A 67 2.38 8.15 6.46
N ASP A 68 1.46 8.71 7.23
CA ASP A 68 1.78 9.47 8.44
C ASP A 68 2.52 8.56 9.44
N GLY A 69 3.71 8.99 9.89
CA GLY A 69 4.60 8.21 10.74
C GLY A 69 5.25 6.99 10.10
N VAL A 70 5.17 6.82 8.76
CA VAL A 70 5.74 5.64 8.06
C VAL A 70 7.24 5.48 8.28
N TRP A 71 7.95 6.57 8.57
CA TRP A 71 9.37 6.55 8.87
C TRP A 71 9.73 5.71 10.12
N ALA A 72 8.76 5.47 11.01
CA ALA A 72 8.95 4.73 12.26
C ALA A 72 8.41 3.28 12.22
N THR A 73 7.91 2.80 11.08
CA THR A 73 7.17 1.52 10.99
C THR A 73 7.89 0.45 10.17
N ALA A 74 9.22 0.52 10.04
CA ALA A 74 9.98 -0.54 9.40
C ALA A 74 9.84 -1.87 10.18
N PRO A 75 9.88 -3.03 9.50
CA PRO A 75 10.02 -3.20 8.05
C PRO A 75 8.70 -3.04 7.27
N TYR A 76 8.81 -2.85 5.96
CA TYR A 76 7.74 -2.44 5.05
C TYR A 76 7.12 -3.61 4.27
N LEU A 77 6.05 -3.30 3.52
CA LEU A 77 5.08 -4.26 2.96
C LEU A 77 4.22 -4.94 4.02
N HIS A 78 3.24 -5.75 3.58
CA HIS A 78 2.25 -6.37 4.47
C HIS A 78 2.86 -7.45 5.38
N ASN A 79 3.98 -8.03 4.96
CA ASN A 79 4.69 -9.13 5.61
C ASN A 79 6.05 -8.69 6.20
N GLY A 80 6.37 -7.39 6.15
CA GLY A 80 7.62 -6.87 6.69
C GLY A 80 8.87 -7.36 5.96
N SER A 81 8.78 -7.65 4.66
CA SER A 81 9.86 -8.24 3.87
C SER A 81 10.84 -7.24 3.26
N VAL A 82 10.62 -5.93 3.47
CA VAL A 82 11.51 -4.87 2.96
C VAL A 82 12.04 -4.03 4.12
N PRO A 83 13.36 -3.98 4.36
CA PRO A 83 13.90 -3.48 5.61
C PRO A 83 13.89 -1.95 5.75
N THR A 84 13.95 -1.20 4.64
CA THR A 84 14.03 0.28 4.65
C THR A 84 13.10 0.93 3.61
N LEU A 85 12.74 2.21 3.79
CA LEU A 85 11.98 2.96 2.78
C LEU A 85 12.77 3.08 1.48
N TYR A 86 14.09 3.28 1.59
CA TYR A 86 14.94 3.34 0.41
C TYR A 86 14.85 2.05 -0.43
N ASP A 87 14.90 0.88 0.23
CA ASP A 87 14.78 -0.42 -0.45
C ASP A 87 13.36 -0.62 -1.03
N LEU A 88 12.32 -0.08 -0.40
CA LEU A 88 10.95 -0.10 -0.91
C LEU A 88 10.82 0.68 -2.23
N LEU A 89 11.51 1.82 -2.34
CA LEU A 89 11.54 2.66 -3.53
C LEU A 89 12.54 2.17 -4.61
N THR A 90 13.28 1.10 -4.31
CA THR A 90 14.23 0.47 -5.22
C THR A 90 13.54 -0.69 -5.97
N PRO A 91 13.93 -0.97 -7.25
CA PRO A 91 13.49 -2.16 -7.97
C PRO A 91 13.58 -3.43 -7.12
N GLN A 92 12.53 -4.25 -7.17
CA GLN A 92 12.37 -5.39 -6.25
C GLN A 92 13.53 -6.40 -6.31
N HIS A 93 14.19 -6.55 -7.46
CA HIS A 93 15.30 -7.47 -7.66
C HIS A 93 16.62 -7.02 -7.01
N LEU A 94 16.72 -5.75 -6.59
CA LEU A 94 17.89 -5.19 -5.90
C LEU A 94 17.72 -5.15 -4.37
N ARG A 95 16.54 -5.53 -3.85
CA ARG A 95 16.24 -5.50 -2.43
C ARG A 95 17.00 -6.59 -1.67
N PRO A 96 17.38 -6.35 -0.40
CA PRO A 96 17.96 -7.38 0.45
C PRO A 96 17.11 -8.65 0.48
N GLN A 97 17.75 -9.81 0.30
CA GLN A 97 17.09 -11.12 0.32
C GLN A 97 17.06 -11.71 1.74
N VAL A 98 18.00 -11.30 2.58
CA VAL A 98 18.15 -11.76 3.96
C VAL A 98 18.56 -10.57 4.82
N PHE A 99 17.93 -10.41 5.97
CA PHE A 99 18.26 -9.37 6.95
C PHE A 99 17.80 -9.78 8.35
N CYS A 100 18.22 -9.03 9.37
CA CYS A 100 17.91 -9.32 10.76
C CYS A 100 16.76 -8.45 11.29
N VAL A 101 15.79 -9.06 11.96
CA VAL A 101 14.61 -8.40 12.55
C VAL A 101 14.60 -8.58 14.06
N GLY A 102 14.32 -7.48 14.77
CA GLY A 102 14.28 -7.44 16.24
C GLY A 102 15.38 -6.58 16.88
N SER A 103 16.33 -6.08 16.08
CA SER A 103 17.33 -5.12 16.56
C SER A 103 16.70 -3.76 16.86
N ARG A 104 17.30 -2.99 17.77
CA ARG A 104 16.96 -1.58 18.04
C ARG A 104 17.78 -0.62 17.16
N GLU A 105 18.70 -1.14 16.34
CA GLU A 105 19.45 -0.33 15.38
C GLU A 105 18.51 0.20 14.30
N PHE A 106 18.63 1.49 14.01
CA PHE A 106 17.84 2.20 13.02
C PHE A 106 18.77 2.94 12.06
N ASP A 107 18.55 2.78 10.76
CA ASP A 107 19.25 3.53 9.72
C ASP A 107 18.45 4.81 9.40
N PRO A 108 18.92 6.01 9.81
CA PRO A 108 18.22 7.26 9.52
C PRO A 108 18.38 7.75 8.08
N VAL A 109 19.35 7.21 7.32
CA VAL A 109 19.59 7.56 5.92
C VAL A 109 18.57 6.83 5.06
N LYS A 110 18.54 5.50 5.13
CA LYS A 110 17.60 4.67 4.36
C LYS A 110 16.20 4.56 4.97
N VAL A 111 16.07 4.92 6.25
CA VAL A 111 14.84 4.90 7.06
C VAL A 111 14.32 3.48 7.25
N GLY A 112 14.85 2.81 8.26
CA GLY A 112 14.38 1.49 8.67
C GLY A 112 15.43 0.68 9.41
N LEU A 113 15.45 -0.63 9.17
CA LEU A 113 16.42 -1.53 9.80
C LEU A 113 17.81 -1.33 9.19
N SER A 114 18.84 -1.34 10.04
CA SER A 114 20.23 -1.40 9.57
C SER A 114 20.48 -2.79 8.94
N VAL A 115 20.80 -2.82 7.65
CA VAL A 115 21.13 -4.06 6.92
C VAL A 115 22.56 -4.00 6.45
N LYS A 116 23.38 -4.94 6.92
CA LYS A 116 24.78 -5.06 6.52
C LYS A 116 24.97 -6.30 5.65
N PRO A 117 25.56 -6.18 4.45
CA PRO A 117 25.82 -7.35 3.60
C PRO A 117 26.61 -8.43 4.35
N GLY A 118 26.10 -9.66 4.32
CA GLY A 118 26.76 -10.81 4.95
C GLY A 118 26.71 -10.86 6.48
N GLU A 119 25.89 -10.03 7.12
CA GLU A 119 25.77 -10.06 8.58
C GLU A 119 25.10 -11.33 9.10
N THR A 120 25.55 -11.78 10.27
CA THR A 120 24.89 -12.82 11.05
C THR A 120 24.04 -12.17 12.13
N CYS A 121 22.81 -12.66 12.29
CA CYS A 121 21.93 -12.12 13.31
C CYS A 121 22.44 -12.48 14.70
N ALA A 122 22.46 -11.50 15.60
CA ALA A 122 22.82 -11.72 17.00
C ALA A 122 21.84 -12.70 17.68
N VAL A 123 22.26 -13.29 18.80
CA VAL A 123 21.41 -14.20 19.58
C VAL A 123 20.11 -13.50 19.98
N GLY A 124 18.98 -14.15 19.76
CA GLY A 124 17.65 -13.60 20.03
C GLY A 124 17.09 -12.70 18.92
N ILE A 125 17.87 -12.41 17.88
CA ILE A 125 17.42 -11.67 16.68
C ILE A 125 17.00 -12.66 15.61
N THR A 126 15.88 -12.39 14.94
CA THR A 126 15.34 -13.29 13.92
C THR A 126 15.97 -13.01 12.57
N ARG A 127 16.51 -14.04 11.93
CA ARG A 127 16.94 -13.98 10.53
C ARG A 127 15.71 -14.07 9.64
N PHE A 128 15.40 -12.98 8.93
CA PHE A 128 14.33 -12.95 7.94
C PHE A 128 14.87 -13.35 6.57
N ASP A 129 14.21 -14.32 5.93
CA ASP A 129 14.56 -14.82 4.60
C ASP A 129 13.35 -14.68 3.68
N VAL A 130 13.51 -13.94 2.59
CA VAL A 130 12.39 -13.61 1.68
C VAL A 130 11.94 -14.81 0.83
N THR A 131 12.74 -15.88 0.80
CA THR A 131 12.39 -17.13 0.10
C THR A 131 11.41 -18.00 0.89
N GLY A 132 11.22 -17.70 2.18
CA GLY A 132 10.24 -18.39 3.03
C GLY A 132 8.81 -18.20 2.54
N LEU A 133 7.94 -19.17 2.84
CA LEU A 133 6.52 -19.10 2.49
C LEU A 133 5.88 -17.85 3.09
N GLY A 134 5.35 -16.98 2.23
CA GLY A 134 4.73 -15.71 2.65
C GLY A 134 5.70 -14.55 2.91
N ASN A 135 7.01 -14.75 2.78
CA ASN A 135 8.03 -13.72 3.08
C ASN A 135 8.52 -12.94 1.86
N SER A 136 7.93 -13.16 0.69
CA SER A 136 8.35 -12.50 -0.55
C SER A 136 8.45 -10.98 -0.39
N ASN A 137 9.54 -10.41 -0.91
CA ASN A 137 9.79 -8.97 -1.01
C ASN A 137 9.41 -8.38 -2.37
N LEU A 138 8.65 -9.13 -3.18
CA LEU A 138 8.18 -8.70 -4.49
C LEU A 138 6.93 -7.81 -4.40
N GLY A 139 6.66 -7.09 -5.49
CA GLY A 139 5.58 -6.13 -5.60
C GLY A 139 5.97 -4.74 -5.11
N HIS A 140 5.08 -3.77 -5.36
CA HIS A 140 5.37 -2.35 -5.13
C HIS A 140 6.70 -1.92 -5.77
N SER A 141 6.97 -2.39 -7.00
CA SER A 141 8.25 -2.19 -7.68
C SER A 141 8.21 -0.96 -8.57
N PHE A 142 9.29 -0.19 -8.55
CA PHE A 142 9.53 0.97 -9.41
C PHE A 142 10.53 0.60 -10.51
N GLU A 143 10.07 -0.17 -11.50
CA GLU A 143 10.90 -0.68 -12.61
C GLU A 143 10.14 -0.72 -13.95
N GLY A 144 8.99 -0.05 -14.03
CA GLY A 144 8.16 0.00 -15.23
C GLY A 144 8.82 0.76 -16.38
N ALA A 145 8.80 0.16 -17.57
CA ALA A 145 9.22 0.83 -18.81
C ALA A 145 8.05 1.49 -19.56
N GLU A 146 6.81 1.26 -19.12
CA GLU A 146 5.59 1.71 -19.78
C GLU A 146 4.95 2.87 -18.99
N THR A 147 4.40 3.83 -19.72
CA THR A 147 3.74 5.01 -19.14
C THR A 147 2.29 4.71 -18.78
N ASP A 148 1.65 3.81 -19.52
CA ASP A 148 0.31 3.33 -19.23
C ASP A 148 0.33 2.29 -18.09
N LYS A 149 -0.20 2.70 -16.93
CA LYS A 149 -0.30 1.85 -15.73
C LYS A 149 -1.08 0.56 -15.95
N THR A 150 -1.97 0.50 -16.94
CA THR A 150 -2.78 -0.71 -17.22
C THR A 150 -1.98 -1.81 -17.89
N LYS A 151 -0.83 -1.46 -18.49
CA LYS A 151 0.07 -2.37 -19.19
C LYS A 151 1.27 -2.81 -18.33
N LEU A 152 1.41 -2.25 -17.13
CA LEU A 152 2.48 -2.64 -16.22
C LEU A 152 2.29 -4.09 -15.73
N PRO A 153 3.38 -4.85 -15.57
CA PRO A 153 3.32 -6.16 -14.95
C PRO A 153 2.74 -6.11 -13.53
N ASN A 154 2.14 -7.21 -13.09
CA ASN A 154 1.65 -7.32 -11.72
C ASN A 154 2.76 -7.02 -10.71
N GLY A 155 2.47 -6.14 -9.75
CA GLY A 155 3.42 -5.73 -8.73
C GLY A 155 4.32 -4.54 -9.11
N VAL A 156 4.35 -4.11 -10.37
CA VAL A 156 5.04 -2.90 -10.81
C VAL A 156 4.07 -1.72 -10.75
N ILE A 157 4.44 -0.64 -10.07
CA ILE A 157 3.53 0.49 -9.78
C ILE A 157 3.93 1.80 -10.47
N GLY A 158 5.12 1.83 -11.07
CA GLY A 158 5.61 3.01 -11.78
C GLY A 158 6.99 2.77 -12.38
N ARG A 159 7.52 3.82 -12.99
CA ARG A 159 8.85 3.81 -13.60
C ARG A 159 9.97 3.64 -12.58
N GLY A 160 11.16 3.33 -13.10
CA GLY A 160 12.41 3.48 -12.36
C GLY A 160 12.57 4.88 -11.77
N LEU A 161 12.88 4.94 -10.48
CA LEU A 161 13.31 6.16 -9.80
C LEU A 161 14.83 6.28 -9.87
N THR A 162 15.32 7.50 -10.06
CA THR A 162 16.74 7.82 -9.88
C THR A 162 17.09 7.85 -8.39
N ASP A 163 18.39 7.79 -8.05
CA ASP A 163 18.83 7.88 -6.65
C ASP A 163 18.39 9.20 -6.01
N THR A 164 18.52 10.32 -6.72
CA THR A 164 18.08 11.64 -6.25
C THR A 164 16.57 11.70 -5.99
N GLU A 165 15.76 11.07 -6.84
CA GLU A 165 14.32 10.99 -6.62
C GLU A 165 13.96 10.12 -5.42
N ARG A 166 14.64 8.98 -5.26
CA ARG A 166 14.49 8.14 -4.07
C ARG A 166 14.82 8.90 -2.81
N ASP A 167 15.96 9.59 -2.78
CA ASP A 167 16.38 10.40 -1.64
C ASP A 167 15.37 11.50 -1.32
N ALA A 168 14.91 12.24 -2.33
CA ALA A 168 13.91 13.29 -2.15
C ALA A 168 12.60 12.73 -1.58
N LEU A 169 12.13 11.59 -2.07
CA LEU A 169 10.95 10.91 -1.55
C LEU A 169 11.17 10.44 -0.11
N VAL A 170 12.32 9.85 0.21
CA VAL A 170 12.64 9.44 1.58
C VAL A 170 12.64 10.63 2.53
N GLN A 171 13.23 11.77 2.12
CA GLN A 171 13.20 12.99 2.95
C GLN A 171 11.77 13.51 3.14
N TYR A 172 10.94 13.51 2.10
CA TYR A 172 9.54 13.86 2.23
C TYR A 172 8.79 12.93 3.20
N LEU A 173 8.99 11.62 3.09
CA LEU A 173 8.35 10.62 3.96
C LEU A 173 8.78 10.73 5.44
N LYS A 174 9.94 11.32 5.74
CA LYS A 174 10.35 11.65 7.11
C LYS A 174 9.54 12.80 7.73
N THR A 175 8.87 13.60 6.91
CA THR A 175 8.07 14.75 7.38
C THR A 175 6.61 14.39 7.67
N LEU A 176 6.18 13.18 7.32
CA LEU A 176 4.83 12.65 7.53
C LEU A 176 4.70 11.95 8.89
#